data_AF-A0A7Z9MSK5-F1
#
_entry.id   AF-A0A7Z9MSK5-F1
#
_cell.length_a   1.000
_cell.length_b   1.000
_cell.length_c   1.000
_cell.angle_alpha   90.00
_cell.angle_beta   90.00
_cell.angle_gamma   90.00
#
_symmetry.space_group_name_H-M   'P 1'
#
loop_
_entity.id
_entity.type
_entity.pdbx_description
1 polymer ?
#
loop_
_entity_poly.entity_id
_entity_poly.type
_entity_poly.pdbx_seq_one_letter_code
_entity_poly.pdbx_strand_id
1 'polypeptide(L)'
;MEVVYKSSSTIVPEIDAVINHSIAECINQGDCITESCTSGDVNNDTILNVLDVVIIVNIALGELDYIECADLNNDNMVNVLDVVQLVNLILSNN
;
A
#
# COMPACT_ATOMS: atom_id res chain seq x y z
N MET A 1 -9.46 6.36 -4.56
CA MET A 1 -9.29 6.05 -3.13
C MET A 1 -10.52 5.29 -2.68
N GLU A 2 -10.47 3.97 -2.79
CA GLU A 2 -11.41 3.10 -2.10
C GLU A 2 -10.81 2.84 -0.72
N VAL A 3 -11.40 3.42 0.32
CA VAL A 3 -10.95 3.19 1.69
C VAL A 3 -11.62 1.90 2.16
N VAL A 4 -10.87 0.81 2.14
CA VAL A 4 -11.34 -0.48 2.66
C VAL A 4 -11.32 -0.41 4.19
N TYR A 5 -12.50 -0.38 4.81
CA TYR A 5 -12.64 -0.49 6.25
C TYR A 5 -12.41 -1.94 6.67
N LYS A 6 -11.18 -2.29 7.02
CA LYS A 6 -10.90 -3.50 7.80
C LYS A 6 -10.31 -3.09 9.13
N SER A 7 -11.17 -3.07 10.16
CA SER A 7 -10.76 -2.95 11.54
C SER A 7 -9.96 -4.21 11.91
N SER A 8 -8.63 -4.11 11.88
CA SER A 8 -7.79 -5.13 12.47
C SER A 8 -8.03 -5.13 13.99
N SER A 9 -8.57 -6.24 14.49
CA SER A 9 -8.54 -6.68 15.90
C SER A 9 -9.71 -6.41 16.87
N THR A 10 -10.92 -6.07 16.41
CA THR A 10 -12.10 -6.24 17.28
C THR A 10 -13.32 -6.68 16.51
N ILE A 11 -14.01 -7.69 17.05
CA ILE A 11 -15.40 -7.99 16.72
C ILE A 11 -16.22 -6.81 17.26
N VAL A 12 -16.24 -5.68 16.55
CA VAL A 12 -17.13 -4.57 16.86
C VAL A 12 -18.40 -4.81 16.05
N PRO A 13 -19.58 -4.86 16.69
CA PRO A 13 -20.84 -4.83 15.96
C PRO A 13 -20.88 -3.56 15.10
N GLU A 14 -21.54 -3.65 13.96
CA GLU A 14 -21.64 -2.71 12.84
C GLU A 14 -22.19 -1.29 13.15
N ILE A 15 -22.13 -0.83 14.41
CA ILE A 15 -22.68 0.44 14.89
C ILE A 15 -21.64 1.13 15.77
N ASP A 16 -20.85 2.04 15.16
CA ASP A 16 -20.37 3.32 15.73
C ASP A 16 -19.13 3.91 15.02
N ALA A 17 -18.54 3.24 14.02
CA ALA A 17 -17.36 3.76 13.32
C ALA A 17 -17.59 5.00 12.42
N VAL A 18 -18.80 5.58 12.38
CA VAL A 18 -19.12 6.74 11.53
C VAL A 18 -20.03 7.75 12.24
N ILE A 19 -19.59 8.33 13.36
CA ILE A 19 -20.21 9.57 13.86
C ILE A 19 -19.13 10.63 14.09
N ASN A 20 -18.96 11.50 13.09
CA ASN A 20 -18.41 12.86 13.19
C ASN A 20 -16.90 13.06 13.43
N HIS A 21 -16.03 12.19 12.94
CA HIS A 21 -14.59 12.52 12.89
C HIS A 21 -14.04 12.47 11.47
N SER A 22 -13.33 13.53 11.09
CA SER A 22 -12.53 13.54 9.87
C SER A 22 -11.39 12.53 9.98
N ILE A 23 -10.89 12.04 8.84
CA ILE A 23 -9.74 11.12 8.77
C ILE A 23 -8.54 11.67 9.55
N ALA A 24 -8.31 12.99 9.47
CA ALA A 24 -7.24 13.67 10.18
C ALA A 24 -7.40 13.57 11.70
N GLU A 25 -8.60 13.78 12.23
CA GLU A 25 -8.82 13.73 13.67
C GLU A 25 -8.72 12.29 14.21
N CYS A 26 -9.10 11.28 13.43
CA CYS A 26 -8.96 9.88 13.83
C CYS A 26 -7.49 9.41 13.89
N ILE A 27 -6.64 9.86 12.95
CA ILE A 27 -5.19 9.60 12.98
C ILE A 27 -4.54 10.26 14.20
N ASN A 28 -4.91 11.52 14.50
CA ASN A 28 -4.36 12.25 15.64
C ASN A 28 -4.73 11.63 17.00
N GLN A 29 -5.84 10.89 17.08
CA GLN A 29 -6.27 10.18 18.28
C GLN A 29 -5.74 8.74 18.36
N GLY A 30 -5.18 8.19 17.28
CA GLY A 30 -4.69 6.81 17.22
C GLY A 30 -5.79 5.76 17.05
N ASP A 31 -7.03 6.18 16.77
CA ASP A 31 -8.19 5.31 16.62
C ASP A 31 -8.34 4.75 15.19
N CYS A 32 -7.67 5.37 14.22
CA CYS A 32 -7.56 4.88 12.85
C CYS A 32 -6.09 4.69 12.49
N ILE A 33 -5.75 3.54 11.91
CA ILE A 33 -4.50 3.32 11.19
C ILE A 33 -4.78 3.50 9.69
N THR A 34 -3.93 4.24 9.00
CA THR A 34 -3.82 4.10 7.55
C THR A 34 -3.16 2.75 7.32
N GLU A 35 -3.77 1.85 6.53
CA GLU A 35 -3.04 0.69 6.02
C GLU A 35 -1.94 1.23 5.11
N SER A 36 -0.77 1.50 5.70
CA SER A 36 0.46 1.67 4.97
C SER A 36 0.87 0.28 4.57
N CYS A 37 0.78 -0.03 3.29
CA CYS A 37 1.55 -1.12 2.74
C CYS A 37 3.05 -0.83 2.92
N THR A 38 3.85 -1.89 2.89
CA THR A 38 5.31 -1.74 2.85
C THR A 38 5.69 -1.32 1.43
N SER A 39 6.50 -0.27 1.31
CA SER A 39 6.97 0.20 0.00
C SER A 39 7.63 -0.95 -0.77
N GLY A 40 7.12 -1.24 -1.98
CA GLY A 40 7.56 -2.34 -2.83
C GLY A 40 6.88 -3.68 -2.60
N ASP A 41 6.21 -3.91 -1.46
CA ASP A 41 5.44 -5.13 -1.17
C ASP A 41 4.01 -4.94 -1.67
N VAL A 42 3.78 -5.35 -2.92
CA VAL A 42 2.53 -5.07 -3.66
C VAL A 42 1.56 -6.25 -3.62
N ASN A 43 1.98 -7.39 -3.04
CA ASN A 43 1.11 -8.54 -2.79
C ASN A 43 0.81 -8.76 -1.30
N ASN A 44 1.35 -7.92 -0.40
CA ASN A 44 1.17 -7.97 1.05
C ASN A 44 1.62 -9.31 1.68
N ASP A 45 2.64 -9.96 1.12
CA ASP A 45 3.21 -11.20 1.66
C ASP A 45 4.38 -10.99 2.61
N THR A 46 4.78 -9.72 2.84
CA THR A 46 5.88 -9.27 3.70
C THR A 46 7.29 -9.62 3.20
N ILE A 47 7.43 -10.11 1.96
CA ILE A 47 8.69 -10.55 1.36
C ILE A 47 8.91 -9.83 0.02
N LEU A 48 9.82 -8.85 0.00
CA LEU A 48 10.26 -8.23 -1.26
C LEU A 48 10.99 -9.24 -2.15
N ASN A 49 10.36 -9.64 -3.26
CA ASN A 49 10.93 -10.60 -4.20
C ASN A 49 10.48 -10.37 -5.65
N VAL A 50 10.78 -11.33 -6.54
CA VAL A 50 10.47 -11.21 -7.97
C VAL A 50 8.96 -11.14 -8.25
N LEU A 51 8.12 -11.65 -7.34
CA LEU A 51 6.67 -11.58 -7.48
C LEU A 51 6.17 -10.12 -7.42
N ASP A 52 6.73 -9.31 -6.52
CA ASP A 52 6.44 -7.88 -6.45
C ASP A 52 6.84 -7.16 -7.75
N VAL A 53 8.02 -7.49 -8.28
CA VAL A 53 8.52 -6.93 -9.54
C VAL A 53 7.55 -7.21 -10.68
N VAL A 54 7.03 -8.43 -10.78
CA VAL A 54 6.05 -8.81 -11.81
C VAL A 54 4.76 -8.00 -11.68
N ILE A 55 4.29 -7.77 -10.46
CA ILE A 55 3.09 -6.96 -10.21
C ILE A 55 3.31 -5.50 -10.60
N ILE A 56 4.43 -4.88 -10.19
CA ILE A 56 4.77 -3.50 -10.58
C ILE A 56 4.88 -3.38 -12.12
N VAL A 57 5.47 -4.36 -12.80
CA VAL A 57 5.50 -4.39 -14.28
C VAL A 57 4.09 -4.41 -14.87
N ASN A 58 3.19 -5.22 -14.34
CA ASN A 58 1.80 -5.27 -14.83
C ASN A 58 1.05 -3.94 -14.57
N ILE A 59 1.31 -3.25 -13.46
CA ILE A 59 0.78 -1.90 -13.21
C ILE A 59 1.35 -0.91 -14.23
N ALA A 60 2.68 -0.93 -14.46
CA ALA A 60 3.34 -0.06 -15.43
C ALA A 60 2.87 -0.28 -16.89
N LEU A 61 2.39 -1.49 -17.21
CA LEU A 61 1.78 -1.82 -18.49
C LEU A 61 0.29 -1.46 -18.58
N GLY A 62 -0.33 -1.04 -17.47
CA GLY A 62 -1.77 -0.76 -17.39
C GLY A 62 -2.65 -2.01 -17.35
N GLU A 63 -2.07 -3.18 -17.06
CA GLU A 63 -2.79 -4.45 -16.91
C GLU A 63 -3.38 -4.62 -15.49
N LEU A 64 -2.85 -3.85 -14.52
CA LEU A 64 -3.36 -3.76 -13.15
C LEU A 64 -3.55 -2.30 -12.74
N ASP A 65 -4.43 -2.08 -11.76
CA ASP A 65 -4.70 -0.76 -11.21
C ASP A 65 -3.50 -0.21 -10.42
N TYR A 66 -3.42 1.11 -10.32
CA TYR A 66 -2.41 1.81 -9.51
C TYR A 66 -2.47 1.39 -8.04
N ILE A 67 -1.30 1.08 -7.48
CA ILE A 67 -1.10 0.77 -6.06
C ILE A 67 -0.07 1.76 -5.51
N GLU A 68 -0.39 2.45 -4.41
CA GLU A 68 0.50 3.46 -3.80
C GLU A 68 1.88 2.89 -3.42
N CYS A 69 1.91 1.64 -2.96
CA CYS A 69 3.12 0.89 -2.58
C CYS A 69 4.06 0.61 -3.75
N ALA A 70 3.54 0.66 -4.98
CA ALA A 70 4.32 0.42 -6.19
C ALA A 70 5.04 1.68 -6.69
N ASP A 71 4.68 2.87 -6.19
CA ASP A 71 5.36 4.14 -6.47
C ASP A 71 6.51 4.33 -5.47
N LEU A 72 7.72 3.98 -5.89
CA LEU A 72 8.90 3.94 -5.02
C LEU A 72 9.65 5.27 -4.98
N ASN A 73 9.34 6.20 -5.89
CA ASN A 73 9.95 7.53 -5.91
C ASN A 73 8.97 8.65 -5.51
N ASN A 74 7.70 8.32 -5.26
CA ASN A 74 6.61 9.23 -4.91
C ASN A 74 6.34 10.32 -5.97
N ASP A 75 6.49 9.98 -7.25
CA ASP A 75 6.18 10.89 -8.36
C ASP A 75 4.72 10.77 -8.86
N ASN A 76 3.93 9.90 -8.24
CA ASN A 76 2.55 9.52 -8.58
C ASN A 76 2.42 8.76 -9.90
N MET A 77 3.50 8.14 -10.41
CA MET A 77 3.50 7.35 -11.64
C MET A 77 4.26 6.04 -11.47
N VAL A 78 3.55 4.91 -11.44
CA VAL A 78 4.19 3.59 -11.49
C VAL A 78 4.71 3.31 -12.90
N ASN A 79 6.02 3.27 -13.07
CA ASN A 79 6.70 3.05 -14.35
C ASN A 79 7.98 2.22 -14.21
N VAL A 80 8.81 2.19 -15.26
CA VAL A 80 10.06 1.41 -15.27
C VAL A 80 11.06 1.87 -14.19
N LEU A 81 10.96 3.11 -13.73
CA LEU A 81 11.81 3.63 -12.66
C LEU A 81 11.54 2.91 -11.34
N ASP A 82 10.28 2.66 -10.99
CA ASP A 82 9.90 1.91 -9.78
C ASP A 82 10.35 0.45 -9.86
N VAL A 83 10.22 -0.18 -11.02
CA VAL A 83 10.73 -1.53 -11.26
C VAL A 83 12.23 -1.62 -10.97
N VAL A 84 13.01 -0.66 -11.49
CA VAL A 84 14.47 -0.60 -11.26
C VAL A 84 14.80 -0.34 -9.79
N GLN A 85 14.05 0.53 -9.11
CA GLN A 85 14.22 0.79 -7.68
C GLN A 85 13.94 -0.46 -6.84
N LEU A 86 12.86 -1.20 -7.12
CA LEU A 86 12.54 -2.44 -6.40
C LEU A 86 13.64 -3.48 -6.59
N VAL A 87 14.12 -3.68 -7.82
CA VAL A 87 15.22 -4.61 -8.09
C VAL A 87 16.48 -4.22 -7.31
N ASN A 88 16.81 -2.92 -7.24
CA ASN A 88 17.93 -2.45 -6.43
C ASN A 88 17.74 -2.73 -4.93
N LEU A 89 16.53 -2.59 -4.40
CA LEU A 89 16.22 -2.92 -3.00
C LEU A 89 16.40 -4.42 -2.73
N ILE A 90 15.89 -5.29 -3.60
CA ILE A 90 16.03 -6.75 -3.50
C ILE A 90 17.51 -7.15 -3.52
N LEU A 91 18.30 -6.54 -4.42
CA LEU A 91 19.72 -6.86 -4.58
C LEU A 91 20.60 -6.28 -3.46
N SER A 92 20.23 -5.15 -2.85
CA SER A 92 20.99 -4.51 -1.76
C SER A 92 20.97 -5.32 -0.46
N ASN A 93 20.05 -6.27 -0.34
CA ASN A 93 19.92 -7.17 0.81
C ASN A 93 20.76 -8.46 0.68
N ASN A 94 21.65 -8.54 -0.32
CA ASN A 94 22.62 -9.64 -0.52
C ASN A 94 24.06 -9.16 -0.33
#